data_AF-A0A7I8JFH0-F1
#
_entry.id   AF-A0A7I8JFH0-F1
#
_cell.length_a   1.000
_cell.length_b   1.000
_cell.length_c   1.000
_cell.angle_alpha   90.00
_cell.angle_beta   90.00
_cell.angle_gamma   90.00
#
_symmetry.space_group_name_H-M   'P 1'
#
loop_
_entity.id
_entity.type
_entity.pdbx_description
1 polymer ?
#
loop_
_entity_poly.entity_id
_entity_poly.type
_entity_poly.pdbx_seq_one_letter_code
_entity_poly.pdbx_strand_id
1 'polypeptide(L)'
;MNRDRYNRSDFRIEYKQAKFFMIKSFSEDDIHKSIKYNLDAAFCEVEARLDKGTKCPIFLLFSVNVWASGSQKDYEFLATRQVAWVLPVKWHIIKDIPNVLFSNILLENNDNKRVTASRDTQEVANFLTRLRLS
;
A
#
# COMPACT_ATOMS: atom_id res chain seq x y z
N MET A 1 10.23 18.33 -4.24
CA MET A 1 9.78 17.07 -4.89
C MET A 1 9.33 17.39 -6.30
N ASN A 2 9.83 16.68 -7.31
CA ASN A 2 9.31 16.81 -8.68
C ASN A 2 7.97 16.04 -8.73
N ARG A 3 6.85 16.77 -8.86
CA ARG A 3 5.48 16.20 -8.80
C ARG A 3 5.11 15.40 -10.05
N ASP A 4 5.80 15.62 -11.17
CA ASP A 4 5.50 14.99 -12.47
C ASP A 4 5.84 13.48 -12.50
N ARG A 5 6.50 12.98 -11.44
CA ARG A 5 6.90 11.58 -11.30
C ARG A 5 5.79 10.69 -10.73
N TYR A 6 4.78 11.28 -10.09
CA TYR A 6 3.72 10.58 -9.38
C TYR A 6 2.38 10.76 -10.10
N ASN A 7 1.41 9.90 -9.80
CA ASN A 7 0.04 9.98 -10.33
C ASN A 7 -0.03 9.98 -11.87
N ARG A 8 0.95 9.33 -12.52
CA ARG A 8 1.02 9.26 -13.98
C ARG A 8 -0.17 8.49 -14.54
N SER A 9 -0.81 9.04 -15.57
CA SER A 9 -1.97 8.43 -16.23
C SER A 9 -1.63 7.11 -16.96
N ASP A 10 -0.37 6.91 -17.34
CA ASP A 10 0.12 5.69 -17.98
C ASP A 10 0.57 4.60 -16.99
N PHE A 11 0.32 4.80 -15.69
CA PHE A 11 0.61 3.79 -14.69
C PHE A 11 -0.30 2.57 -14.88
N ARG A 12 0.32 1.44 -15.24
CA ARG A 12 -0.37 0.16 -15.38
C ARG A 12 -0.77 -0.35 -14.00
N ILE A 13 -2.03 -0.71 -13.85
CA ILE A 13 -2.57 -1.34 -12.63
C ILE A 13 -2.94 -2.80 -12.86
N GLU A 14 -2.86 -3.32 -14.09
CA GLU A 14 -3.22 -4.70 -14.41
C GLU A 14 -2.00 -5.61 -14.34
N TYR A 15 -1.96 -6.42 -13.29
CA TYR A 15 -0.91 -7.41 -13.07
C TYR A 15 -1.53 -8.76 -12.73
N LYS A 16 -1.19 -9.80 -13.50
CA LYS A 16 -1.75 -11.15 -13.31
C LYS A 16 -1.40 -11.79 -11.96
N GLN A 17 -0.29 -11.39 -11.35
CA GLN A 17 0.25 -12.01 -10.14
C GLN A 17 0.69 -11.00 -9.08
N ALA A 18 0.25 -9.73 -9.18
CA ALA A 18 0.67 -8.73 -8.20
C ALA A 18 0.16 -9.04 -6.79
N LYS A 19 0.99 -8.76 -5.80
CA LYS A 19 0.65 -8.85 -4.38
C LYS A 19 0.51 -7.46 -3.78
N PHE A 20 -0.46 -7.28 -2.90
CA PHE A 20 -0.77 -6.01 -2.24
C PHE A 20 -0.67 -6.20 -0.73
N PHE A 21 -0.01 -5.28 -0.04
CA PHE A 21 0.15 -5.32 1.41
C PHE A 21 -0.22 -3.97 2.01
N MET A 22 -0.97 -3.97 3.11
CA MET A 22 -1.23 -2.79 3.91
C MET A 22 0.01 -2.44 4.73
N ILE A 23 0.44 -1.18 4.72
CA ILE A 23 1.46 -0.62 5.62
C ILE A 23 0.78 0.39 6.53
N LYS A 24 0.77 0.17 7.84
CA LYS A 24 0.14 1.07 8.81
C LYS A 24 1.20 1.96 9.45
N SER A 25 1.18 3.24 9.12
CA SER A 25 2.04 4.23 9.79
C SER A 25 1.27 4.93 10.92
N PHE A 26 1.95 5.23 12.02
CA PHE A 26 1.40 6.10 13.09
C PHE A 26 1.87 7.55 12.96
N SER A 27 2.68 7.84 11.93
CA SER A 27 3.39 9.10 11.76
C SER A 27 3.33 9.54 10.31
N GLU A 28 2.72 10.70 10.08
CA GLU A 28 2.74 11.36 8.78
C GLU A 28 4.17 11.72 8.37
N ASP A 29 5.02 12.08 9.34
CA ASP A 29 6.44 12.36 9.11
C ASP A 29 7.19 11.15 8.53
N ASP A 30 6.82 9.94 8.93
CA ASP A 30 7.45 8.71 8.42
C ASP A 30 7.00 8.43 6.97
N ILE A 31 5.77 8.80 6.60
CA ILE A 31 5.32 8.79 5.20
C ILE A 31 6.08 9.84 4.39
N HIS A 32 6.24 11.06 4.90
CA HIS A 32 7.00 12.09 4.20
C HIS A 32 8.46 11.71 3.98
N LYS A 33 9.10 11.10 4.98
CA LYS A 33 10.47 10.57 4.87
C LYS A 33 10.52 9.43 3.87
N SER A 34 9.57 8.49 3.88
CA SER A 34 9.59 7.36 2.95
C SER A 34 9.38 7.78 1.50
N ILE A 35 8.56 8.81 1.23
CA ILE A 35 8.44 9.43 -0.11
C ILE A 35 9.73 10.15 -0.50
N LYS A 36 10.32 10.93 0.42
CA LYS A 36 11.51 11.74 0.15
C LYS A 36 12.76 10.89 -0.12
N TYR A 37 12.96 9.84 0.66
CA TYR A 37 14.14 9.00 0.62
C TYR A 37 13.92 7.68 -0.11
N ASN A 38 12.68 7.37 -0.50
CA ASN A 38 12.28 6.10 -1.11
C ASN A 38 12.70 4.87 -0.25
N LEU A 39 12.63 5.03 1.07
CA LEU A 39 12.99 4.04 2.08
C LEU A 39 11.75 3.65 2.87
N ASP A 40 11.56 2.35 3.10
CA ASP A 40 10.59 1.87 4.07
C ASP A 40 11.08 0.57 4.70
N ALA A 41 11.14 0.54 6.03
CA ALA A 41 11.55 -0.63 6.80
C ALA A 41 10.48 -1.73 6.79
N ALA A 42 9.19 -1.36 6.70
CA ALA A 42 8.10 -2.33 6.62
C ALA A 42 8.17 -3.19 5.35
N PHE A 43 8.80 -2.67 4.29
CA PHE A 43 9.05 -3.44 3.07
C PHE A 43 10.04 -4.60 3.31
N CYS A 44 11.07 -4.44 4.15
CA CYS A 44 12.00 -5.53 4.46
C CYS A 44 11.27 -6.69 5.14
N GLU A 45 10.28 -6.40 6.00
CA GLU A 45 9.45 -7.41 6.63
C GLU A 45 8.55 -8.13 5.62
N VAL A 46 7.90 -7.39 4.72
CA VAL A 46 7.10 -7.97 3.63
C VAL A 46 7.96 -8.85 2.71
N GLU A 47 9.16 -8.39 2.32
CA GLU A 47 10.08 -9.15 1.46
C GLU A 47 10.54 -10.45 2.12
N ALA A 48 10.81 -10.44 3.43
CA ALA A 48 11.19 -11.65 4.17
C ALA A 48 10.07 -12.71 4.21
N ARG A 49 8.81 -12.30 4.04
CA ARG A 49 7.63 -13.19 4.02
C ARG A 49 7.29 -13.71 2.62
N LEU A 50 7.96 -13.23 1.57
CA LEU A 50 7.75 -13.71 0.21
C LEU A 50 8.62 -14.91 -0.11
N ASP A 51 8.06 -15.89 -0.82
CA ASP A 51 8.81 -17.05 -1.26
C ASP A 51 9.98 -16.61 -2.16
N LYS A 52 11.18 -17.08 -1.82
CA LYS A 52 12.41 -16.84 -2.57
C LYS A 52 12.19 -17.32 -4.01
N GLY A 53 12.13 -16.38 -4.95
CA GLY A 53 11.89 -16.66 -6.38
C GLY A 53 10.57 -16.11 -6.93
N THR A 54 9.71 -15.52 -6.09
CA THR A 54 8.49 -14.86 -6.57
C THR A 54 8.85 -13.61 -7.38
N LYS A 55 8.79 -13.69 -8.71
CA LYS A 55 9.00 -12.57 -9.64
C LYS A 55 7.69 -11.83 -9.93
N CYS A 56 6.93 -11.48 -8.90
CA CYS A 56 5.72 -10.70 -9.07
C CYS A 56 5.90 -9.25 -8.56
N PRO A 57 5.21 -8.27 -9.15
CA PRO A 57 5.16 -6.93 -8.60
C PRO A 57 4.53 -6.94 -7.20
N ILE A 58 5.14 -6.18 -6.28
CA ILE A 58 4.64 -6.00 -4.92
C ILE A 58 4.19 -4.55 -4.79
N PHE A 59 3.00 -4.36 -4.24
CA PHE A 59 2.38 -3.08 -3.97
C PHE A 59 2.19 -2.90 -2.48
N LEU A 60 2.55 -1.74 -1.97
CA LEU A 60 2.35 -1.32 -0.59
C LEU A 60 1.26 -0.24 -0.57
N LEU A 61 0.23 -0.47 0.24
CA LEU A 61 -0.89 0.42 0.51
C LEU A 61 -0.62 1.06 1.87
N PHE A 62 -0.07 2.27 1.89
CA PHE A 62 0.21 2.99 3.13
C PHE A 62 -1.07 3.58 3.68
N SER A 63 -1.33 3.38 4.96
CA SER A 63 -2.44 3.98 5.69
C SER A 63 -1.93 4.58 6.99
N VAL A 64 -2.05 5.90 7.14
CA VAL A 64 -1.66 6.58 8.39
C VAL A 64 -2.80 6.52 9.38
N ASN A 65 -2.62 5.87 10.53
CA ASN A 65 -3.56 5.96 11.64
C ASN A 65 -3.21 7.21 12.46
N VAL A 66 -3.81 8.36 12.15
CA VAL A 66 -3.63 9.55 12.99
C VAL A 66 -4.70 9.53 14.09
N TRP A 67 -4.28 9.31 15.35
CA TRP A 67 -5.07 9.68 16.53
C TRP A 67 -5.07 11.20 16.68
N ALA A 68 -5.65 11.91 15.73
CA ALA A 68 -5.93 13.32 15.87
C ALA A 68 -7.42 13.45 16.19
N SER A 69 -7.74 13.84 17.43
CA SER A 69 -9.07 14.33 17.84
C SER A 69 -10.25 13.34 17.86
N GLY A 70 -10.04 12.04 18.10
CA GLY A 70 -11.15 11.08 18.28
C GLY A 70 -11.85 10.65 17.00
N SER A 71 -11.36 11.08 15.84
CA SER A 71 -11.74 10.58 14.51
C SER A 71 -10.50 9.97 13.86
N GLN A 72 -10.49 8.65 13.66
CA GLN A 72 -9.44 7.96 12.93
C GLN A 72 -9.43 8.46 11.48
N LYS A 73 -8.46 9.32 11.15
CA LYS A 73 -8.21 9.77 9.77
C LYS A 73 -7.13 8.88 9.18
N ASP A 74 -7.54 8.11 8.18
CA ASP A 74 -6.71 7.14 7.48
C ASP A 74 -6.55 7.59 6.03
N TYR A 75 -5.31 7.61 5.54
CA TYR A 75 -4.93 8.08 4.21
C TYR A 75 -4.26 6.96 3.40
N GLU A 76 -4.80 6.57 2.24
CA GLU A 76 -4.26 5.46 1.44
C GLU A 76 -3.28 5.90 0.33
N PHE A 77 -2.03 5.44 0.34
CA PHE A 77 -1.03 5.72 -0.70
C PHE A 77 -0.43 4.44 -1.32
N LEU A 78 -0.06 4.46 -2.61
CA LEU A 78 0.45 3.26 -3.33
C LEU A 78 1.93 3.38 -3.71
N ALA A 79 2.77 2.48 -3.19
CA ALA A 79 4.15 2.30 -3.62
C ALA A 79 4.36 0.92 -4.26
N THR A 80 5.32 0.78 -5.19
CA THR A 80 5.56 -0.49 -5.90
C THR A 80 7.04 -0.86 -6.03
N ARG A 81 7.31 -2.17 -6.21
CA ARG A 81 8.62 -2.70 -6.64
C ARG A 81 8.47 -3.84 -7.67
N GLN A 82 9.33 -3.82 -8.69
CA GLN A 82 9.63 -4.98 -9.55
C GLN A 82 10.97 -5.55 -9.08
N VAL A 83 11.02 -6.78 -8.57
CA VAL A 83 12.24 -7.28 -7.91
C VAL A 83 13.21 -7.89 -8.92
N ALA A 84 14.41 -7.32 -8.96
CA ALA A 84 15.66 -8.05 -8.78
C ALA A 84 16.71 -7.09 -8.19
N TRP A 85 16.96 -7.20 -6.88
CA TRP A 85 18.10 -6.68 -6.10
C TRP A 85 18.10 -5.19 -5.69
N VAL A 86 17.78 -5.00 -4.40
CA VAL A 86 17.97 -3.82 -3.54
C VAL A 86 17.16 -2.55 -3.89
N LEU A 87 16.88 -1.78 -2.85
CA LEU A 87 16.20 -0.47 -2.81
C LEU A 87 16.53 0.47 -3.99
N PRO A 88 15.59 1.37 -4.38
CA PRO A 88 14.54 1.90 -3.50
C PRO A 88 13.08 1.66 -3.92
N VAL A 89 12.17 1.79 -2.94
CA VAL A 89 10.71 1.73 -3.13
C VAL A 89 10.28 2.86 -4.07
N LYS A 90 9.59 2.54 -5.18
CA LYS A 90 9.15 3.58 -6.11
C LYS A 90 7.71 3.97 -5.79
N TRP A 91 7.51 5.21 -5.39
CA TRP A 91 6.19 5.80 -5.23
C TRP A 91 5.55 6.05 -6.60
N HIS A 92 4.32 5.59 -6.79
CA HIS A 92 3.59 5.73 -8.06
C HIS A 92 2.35 6.59 -7.92
N ILE A 93 1.60 6.41 -6.83
CA ILE A 93 0.41 7.20 -6.55
C ILE A 93 0.57 7.84 -5.18
N ILE A 94 0.45 9.16 -5.15
CA ILE A 94 0.41 9.96 -3.93
C ILE A 94 -0.88 10.75 -3.96
N LYS A 95 -1.91 10.25 -3.26
CA LYS A 95 -3.23 10.86 -3.17
C LYS A 95 -3.80 10.58 -1.80
N ASP A 96 -4.53 11.55 -1.26
CA ASP A 96 -5.36 11.32 -0.09
C ASP A 96 -6.67 10.68 -0.53
N ILE A 97 -6.87 9.41 -0.16
CA ILE A 97 -8.09 8.67 -0.49
C ILE A 97 -8.84 8.34 0.81
N PRO A 98 -10.09 8.81 0.97
CA PRO A 98 -10.88 8.52 2.17
C PRO A 98 -11.23 7.03 2.30
N ASN A 99 -11.00 6.45 3.50
CA ASN A 99 -11.34 5.06 3.82
C ASN A 99 -12.80 4.65 3.54
N VAL A 100 -13.74 5.59 3.56
CA VAL A 100 -15.16 5.30 3.28
C VAL A 100 -15.33 4.65 1.91
N LEU A 101 -14.48 4.99 0.94
CA LEU A 101 -14.49 4.42 -0.41
C LEU A 101 -14.11 2.94 -0.43
N PHE A 102 -13.37 2.47 0.58
CA PHE A 102 -12.91 1.09 0.70
C PHE A 102 -13.71 0.29 1.74
N SER A 103 -14.69 0.90 2.39
CA SER A 103 -15.41 0.32 3.54
C SER A 103 -16.20 -0.96 3.21
N ASN A 104 -16.54 -1.16 1.93
CA ASN A 104 -17.25 -2.34 1.44
C ASN A 104 -16.32 -3.50 1.05
N ILE A 105 -15.00 -3.29 1.05
CA ILE A 105 -14.03 -4.32 0.68
C ILE A 105 -13.75 -5.18 1.92
N LEU A 106 -14.22 -6.43 1.89
CA LEU A 106 -13.95 -7.44 2.92
C LEU A 106 -12.78 -8.34 2.51
N LEU A 107 -11.96 -8.72 3.50
CA LEU A 107 -10.79 -9.57 3.31
C LEU A 107 -11.04 -10.96 3.90
N GLU A 108 -11.30 -11.94 3.05
CA GLU A 108 -11.50 -13.35 3.45
C GLU A 108 -10.28 -13.92 4.19
N ASN A 109 -9.07 -13.51 3.79
CA ASN A 109 -7.82 -13.86 4.45
C ASN A 109 -7.54 -13.08 5.75
N ASN A 110 -8.53 -12.34 6.26
CA ASN A 110 -8.48 -11.60 7.52
C ASN A 110 -9.85 -11.63 8.22
N ASP A 111 -10.41 -12.83 8.43
CA ASP A 111 -11.68 -13.06 9.12
C ASP A 111 -12.88 -12.28 8.54
N ASN A 112 -12.89 -12.01 7.24
CA ASN A 112 -13.88 -11.15 6.58
C ASN A 112 -13.99 -9.73 7.18
N LYS A 113 -12.94 -9.24 7.84
CA LYS A 113 -12.87 -7.85 8.29
C LYS A 113 -12.72 -6.92 7.08
N ARG A 114 -13.14 -5.66 7.26
CA ARG A 114 -12.95 -4.61 6.24
C ARG A 114 -11.47 -4.39 5.97
N VAL A 115 -11.11 -4.06 4.73
CA VAL A 115 -9.73 -3.70 4.35
C VAL A 115 -9.18 -2.54 5.19
N THR A 116 -10.04 -1.62 5.61
CA THR A 116 -9.69 -0.49 6.49
C THR A 116 -9.28 -0.92 7.90
N ALA A 117 -9.69 -2.12 8.33
CA ALA A 117 -9.32 -2.71 9.63
C ALA A 117 -8.06 -3.60 9.55
N SER A 118 -7.32 -3.54 8.44
CA SER A 118 -6.07 -4.26 8.25
C SER A 118 -5.00 -3.81 9.23
N ARG A 119 -4.21 -4.76 9.74
CA ARG A 119 -3.00 -4.50 10.51
C ARG A 119 -1.82 -4.23 9.59
N ASP A 120 -0.72 -3.78 10.18
CA ASP A 120 0.53 -3.60 9.44
C ASP A 120 0.97 -4.90 8.77
N THR A 121 1.47 -4.80 7.54
CA THR A 121 1.86 -5.89 6.63
C THR A 121 0.75 -6.89 6.23
N GLN A 122 -0.54 -6.58 6.45
CA GLN A 122 -1.65 -7.44 6.02
C GLN A 122 -1.70 -7.57 4.50
N GLU A 123 -1.71 -8.79 3.98
CA GLU A 123 -1.95 -9.02 2.55
C GLU A 123 -3.39 -8.69 2.18
N VAL A 124 -3.58 -7.87 1.15
CA VAL A 124 -4.87 -7.44 0.62
C VAL A 124 -5.17 -8.27 -0.63
N ALA A 125 -5.61 -9.51 -0.40
CA ALA A 125 -5.84 -10.48 -1.48
C ALA A 125 -6.93 -10.02 -2.45
N ASN A 126 -6.67 -10.16 -3.75
CA ASN A 126 -7.59 -9.79 -4.84
C ASN A 126 -8.03 -8.31 -4.85
N PHE A 127 -7.20 -7.40 -4.32
CA PHE A 127 -7.52 -5.97 -4.18
C PHE A 127 -8.06 -5.32 -5.46
N LEU A 128 -7.38 -5.49 -6.59
CA LEU A 128 -7.79 -4.90 -7.87
C LEU A 128 -9.14 -5.42 -8.38
N THR A 129 -9.41 -6.72 -8.18
CA THR A 129 -10.70 -7.32 -8.55
C THR A 129 -11.81 -6.73 -7.67
N ARG A 130 -11.55 -6.55 -6.38
CA ARG A 130 -12.51 -5.99 -5.43
C ARG A 130 -12.80 -4.50 -5.68
N LEU A 131 -11.80 -3.72 -6.05
CA LEU A 131 -11.93 -2.31 -6.45
C LEU A 131 -12.81 -2.09 -7.69
N ARG A 132 -12.86 -3.07 -8.62
CA ARG A 132 -13.71 -2.98 -9.82
C ARG A 132 -15.18 -3.30 -9.56
N LEU A 133 -15.48 -3.90 -8.42
CA LEU A 133 -16.83 -4.36 -8.05
C LEU A 133 -17.52 -3.42 -7.05
N SER A 134 -16.80 -2.41 -6.54
CA SER A 134 -17.26 -1.37 -5.62
C SER A 134 -17.62 -0.09 -6.37
#